data_AF-A0A848TMD4-F1
#
_entry.id   AF-A0A848TMD4-F1
#
_cell.length_a   1.000
_cell.length_b   1.000
_cell.length_c   1.000
_cell.angle_alpha   90.00
_cell.angle_beta   90.00
_cell.angle_gamma   90.00
#
_symmetry.space_group_name_H-M   'P 1'
#
loop_
_entity.id
_entity.type
_entity.pdbx_description
1 polymer ?
#
loop_
_entity_poly.entity_id
_entity_poly.type
_entity_poly.pdbx_seq_one_letter_code
_entity_poly.pdbx_strand_id
1 'polypeptide(L)'
;DYLFGRIGSILSSHDIEYIKWDHNRVLPMPDAAQTRGTYGLLDRLRAAHPRVEIESCASGGGRIDFGILARTQRVWLSDSNDALERLRIQHDAALFLPMVVTGSHVGPRVCHTSGRTLNIRFRAWVAAQRHMGFEMDPRELTDDEAEVLRQVTGWWKANRHWLATADILRLDSPDPAVIAEQQLADDGSKFVVFAGKAATSSQIAPRPLRLTRVSPDRFYEIELVNREDVERLSRGTPALKYGSIRVSGAYLMTHGLTLPWSYPESMWVIEGRLL
;
A
#
# COMPACT_ATOMS: atom_id res chain seq x y z
N ASP A 1 18.92 29.87 9.25
CA ASP A 1 18.26 30.88 8.38
C ASP A 1 18.51 30.72 6.89
N TYR A 2 19.76 30.52 6.46
CA TYR A 2 20.10 30.39 5.04
C TYR A 2 19.20 29.40 4.27
N LEU A 3 19.06 28.15 4.76
CA LEU A 3 18.23 27.13 4.11
C LEU A 3 16.75 27.53 4.01
N PHE A 4 16.19 28.13 5.07
CA PHE A 4 14.81 28.64 5.05
C PHE A 4 14.62 29.68 3.96
N GLY A 5 15.54 30.66 3.84
CA GLY A 5 15.46 31.69 2.80
C GLY A 5 15.56 31.14 1.39
N ARG A 6 16.46 30.17 1.15
CA ARG A 6 16.64 29.55 -0.18
C ARG A 6 15.43 28.70 -0.59
N ILE A 7 14.98 27.82 0.29
CA ILE A 7 13.84 26.94 0.02
C ILE A 7 12.56 27.77 -0.09
N GLY A 8 12.31 28.68 0.86
CA GLY A 8 11.12 29.52 0.88
C GLY A 8 11.02 30.45 -0.34
N SER A 9 12.15 30.96 -0.86
CA SER A 9 12.16 31.74 -2.09
C SER A 9 11.69 30.91 -3.30
N ILE A 10 12.13 29.66 -3.42
CA ILE A 10 11.67 28.75 -4.49
C ILE A 10 10.17 28.49 -4.36
N LEU A 11 9.72 28.13 -3.14
CA LEU A 11 8.30 27.86 -2.84
C LEU A 11 7.40 29.09 -3.02
N SER A 12 7.93 30.31 -2.86
CA SER A 12 7.16 31.55 -3.07
C SER A 12 7.12 31.98 -4.54
N SER A 13 8.11 31.57 -5.33
CA SER A 13 8.25 32.01 -6.72
C SER A 13 7.57 31.07 -7.72
N HIS A 14 7.08 29.92 -7.26
CA HIS A 14 6.49 28.88 -8.10
C HIS A 14 5.28 28.26 -7.40
N ASP A 15 4.35 27.73 -8.20
CA ASP A 15 3.19 26.99 -7.69
C ASP A 15 3.57 25.55 -7.35
N ILE A 16 4.38 25.39 -6.30
CA ILE A 16 4.83 24.09 -5.79
C ILE A 16 3.90 23.69 -4.66
N GLU A 17 3.18 22.59 -4.82
CA GLU A 17 2.27 22.06 -3.79
C GLU A 17 2.89 20.92 -2.98
N TYR A 18 4.06 20.41 -3.40
CA TYR A 18 4.67 19.21 -2.83
C TYR A 18 6.20 19.27 -2.83
N ILE A 19 6.82 18.83 -1.73
CA ILE A 19 8.26 18.56 -1.65
C ILE A 19 8.54 17.17 -1.05
N LYS A 20 9.48 16.44 -1.66
CA LYS A 20 10.12 15.27 -1.04
C LYS A 20 11.37 15.74 -0.28
N TRP A 21 11.34 15.66 1.05
CA TRP A 21 12.44 16.09 1.91
C TRP A 21 13.33 14.91 2.26
N ASP A 22 14.49 14.81 1.60
CA ASP A 22 15.37 13.64 1.75
C ASP A 22 16.62 13.87 2.63
N HIS A 23 17.18 12.79 3.17
CA HIS A 23 18.38 12.78 3.98
C HIS A 23 19.20 11.50 3.76
N ASN A 24 20.19 11.58 2.87
CA ASN A 24 20.86 10.40 2.28
C ASN A 24 22.13 9.90 2.99
N ARG A 25 22.35 10.28 4.24
CA ARG A 25 23.49 9.77 5.02
C ARG A 25 23.26 9.93 6.51
N VAL A 26 23.86 9.04 7.29
CA VAL A 26 23.98 9.24 8.74
C VAL A 26 25.01 10.34 9.04
N LEU A 27 24.82 11.00 10.18
CA LEU A 27 25.84 11.92 10.70
C LEU A 27 27.07 11.10 11.13
N PRO A 28 28.29 11.61 10.91
CA PRO A 28 29.50 10.94 11.39
C PRO A 28 29.51 10.75 12.91
N MET A 29 28.88 11.66 13.65
CA MET A 29 28.69 11.60 15.10
C MET A 29 27.25 12.01 15.45
N PRO A 30 26.61 11.39 16.45
CA PRO A 30 25.29 11.81 16.92
C PRO A 30 25.33 13.24 17.46
N ASP A 31 24.43 14.10 16.97
CA ASP A 31 24.22 15.45 17.49
C ASP A 31 22.73 15.83 17.48
N ALA A 32 22.17 15.98 18.69
CA ALA A 32 20.77 16.35 18.86
C ALA A 32 20.46 17.78 18.35
N ALA A 33 21.46 18.66 18.23
CA ALA A 33 21.26 19.99 17.65
C ALA A 33 20.87 19.92 16.18
N GLN A 34 21.38 18.93 15.43
CA GLN A 34 21.00 18.71 14.04
C GLN A 34 19.51 18.34 13.91
N THR A 35 19.03 17.45 14.79
CA THR A 35 17.61 17.05 14.79
C THR A 35 16.71 18.24 15.16
N ARG A 36 17.06 18.99 16.22
CA ARG A 36 16.31 20.20 16.61
C ARG A 36 16.32 21.26 15.51
N GLY A 37 17.44 21.45 14.81
CA GLY A 37 17.53 22.37 13.67
C GLY A 37 16.66 21.93 12.50
N THR A 38 16.63 20.63 12.20
CA THR A 38 15.74 20.04 11.17
C THR A 38 14.27 20.29 11.52
N TYR A 39 13.89 20.02 12.77
CA TYR A 39 12.54 20.27 13.26
C TYR A 39 12.15 21.74 13.14
N GLY A 40 12.99 22.65 13.63
CA GLY A 40 12.72 24.09 13.53
C GLY A 40 12.63 24.59 12.09
N LEU A 41 13.40 24.02 11.16
CA LEU A 41 13.31 24.36 9.75
C LEU A 41 12.00 23.87 9.11
N LEU A 42 11.60 22.63 9.35
CA LEU A 42 10.33 22.09 8.87
C LEU A 42 9.13 22.86 9.43
N ASP A 43 9.15 23.18 10.74
CA ASP A 43 8.10 23.94 11.41
C ASP A 43 7.93 25.34 10.79
N ARG A 44 9.06 26.04 10.53
CA ARG A 44 9.04 27.35 9.86
C ARG A 44 8.55 27.28 8.42
N LEU A 45 8.96 26.27 7.65
CA LEU A 45 8.52 26.11 6.27
C LEU A 45 7.01 25.82 6.20
N ARG A 46 6.49 24.96 7.08
CA ARG A 46 5.05 24.70 7.15
C ARG A 46 4.24 25.93 7.54
N ALA A 47 4.73 26.72 8.48
CA ALA A 47 4.06 27.96 8.88
C ALA A 47 4.02 28.98 7.72
N ALA A 48 5.12 29.12 6.97
CA ALA A 48 5.21 30.05 5.85
C ALA A 48 4.48 29.56 4.58
N HIS A 49 4.40 28.24 4.38
CA HIS A 49 3.85 27.61 3.18
C HIS A 49 2.84 26.50 3.54
N PRO A 50 1.68 26.85 4.15
CA PRO A 50 0.77 25.86 4.73
C PRO A 50 0.08 24.94 3.71
N ARG A 51 0.11 25.31 2.42
CA ARG A 51 -0.44 24.48 1.32
C ARG A 51 0.59 23.53 0.71
N VAL A 52 1.87 23.64 1.10
CA VAL A 52 2.93 22.76 0.60
C VAL A 52 2.96 21.51 1.46
N GLU A 53 2.72 20.38 0.80
CA GLU A 53 2.87 19.09 1.42
C GLU A 53 4.33 18.65 1.48
N ILE A 54 4.73 18.09 2.61
CA ILE A 54 6.07 17.54 2.83
C ILE A 54 5.97 16.03 3.00
N GLU A 55 6.66 15.28 2.15
CA GLU A 55 6.95 13.86 2.34
C GLU A 55 8.38 13.69 2.83
N SER A 56 8.55 13.15 4.04
CA SER A 56 9.89 12.86 4.58
C SER A 56 10.47 11.62 3.93
N CYS A 57 11.74 11.68 3.60
CA CYS A 57 12.56 10.59 3.11
C CYS A 57 13.93 10.64 3.82
N ALA A 58 14.52 9.48 4.04
CA ALA A 58 15.89 9.35 4.50
C ALA A 58 16.47 8.06 3.90
N SER A 59 16.78 8.12 2.60
CA SER A 59 17.05 6.93 1.77
C SER A 59 15.95 5.87 1.96
N GLY A 60 14.70 6.27 1.68
CA GLY A 60 13.52 5.53 2.09
C GLY A 60 13.14 5.81 3.53
N GLY A 61 12.81 4.75 4.28
CA GLY A 61 12.27 4.82 5.62
C GLY A 61 13.29 5.00 6.75
N GLY A 62 14.51 5.51 6.46
CA GLY A 62 15.57 5.66 7.46
C GLY A 62 15.26 6.61 8.61
N ARG A 63 14.16 7.39 8.52
CA ARG A 63 13.69 8.28 9.57
C ARG A 63 12.16 8.41 9.53
N ILE A 64 11.49 7.39 10.05
CA ILE A 64 10.04 7.35 10.27
C ILE A 64 9.80 7.26 11.78
N ASP A 65 9.45 8.39 12.38
CA ASP A 65 9.21 8.53 13.81
C ASP A 65 8.16 9.61 14.07
N PHE A 66 7.59 9.63 15.29
CA PHE A 66 6.55 10.61 15.64
C PHE A 66 7.03 12.07 15.61
N GLY A 67 8.33 12.32 15.80
CA GLY A 67 8.90 13.66 15.71
C GLY A 67 8.88 14.20 14.29
N ILE A 68 9.16 13.34 13.30
CA ILE A 68 9.01 13.65 11.88
C ILE A 68 7.55 13.67 11.44
N LEU A 69 6.73 12.69 11.83
CA LEU A 69 5.32 12.63 11.44
C LEU A 69 4.49 13.80 11.98
N ALA A 70 4.87 14.40 13.12
CA ALA A 70 4.27 15.64 13.59
C ALA A 70 4.53 16.84 12.64
N ARG A 71 5.50 16.70 11.73
CA ARG A 71 6.07 17.75 10.88
C ARG A 71 5.94 17.50 9.39
N THR A 72 5.52 16.31 8.97
CA THR A 72 5.36 15.95 7.56
C THR A 72 4.05 15.21 7.37
N GLN A 73 3.47 15.33 6.18
CA GLN A 73 2.17 14.71 5.87
C GLN A 73 2.35 13.26 5.43
N ARG A 74 3.47 12.96 4.77
CA ARG A 74 3.83 11.62 4.30
C ARG A 74 5.25 11.24 4.68
N VAL A 75 5.52 9.94 4.55
CA VAL A 75 6.84 9.35 4.61
C VAL A 75 7.04 8.40 3.43
N TRP A 76 8.21 8.45 2.83
CA TRP A 76 8.64 7.48 1.84
C TRP A 76 9.13 6.23 2.58
N LEU A 77 8.37 5.13 2.49
CA LEU A 77 8.59 3.97 3.34
C LEU A 77 9.89 3.20 3.02
N SER A 78 10.32 3.18 1.76
CA SER A 78 11.50 2.43 1.31
C SER A 78 11.87 2.84 -0.12
N ASP A 79 13.16 3.02 -0.41
CA ASP A 79 13.67 3.24 -1.77
C ASP A 79 13.50 2.01 -2.67
N SER A 80 13.37 0.82 -2.10
CA SER A 80 12.97 -0.33 -2.90
C SER A 80 11.50 -0.24 -3.30
N ASN A 81 11.25 -0.08 -4.61
CA ASN A 81 9.93 -0.23 -5.23
C ASN A 81 9.65 -1.68 -5.69
N ASP A 82 10.47 -2.65 -5.28
CA ASP A 82 10.22 -4.06 -5.59
C ASP A 82 8.93 -4.54 -4.90
N ALA A 83 7.95 -5.01 -5.66
CA ALA A 83 6.64 -5.34 -5.12
C ALA A 83 6.66 -6.49 -4.09
N LEU A 84 7.62 -7.41 -4.18
CA LEU A 84 7.73 -8.52 -3.23
C LEU A 84 8.29 -8.02 -1.88
N GLU A 85 9.31 -7.17 -1.92
CA GLU A 85 9.84 -6.50 -0.73
C GLU A 85 8.80 -5.54 -0.13
N ARG A 86 8.14 -4.75 -0.98
CA ARG A 86 7.09 -3.81 -0.58
C ARG A 86 5.90 -4.51 0.07
N LEU A 87 5.47 -5.66 -0.44
CA LEU A 87 4.40 -6.45 0.19
C LEU A 87 4.71 -6.74 1.66
N ARG A 88 5.94 -7.19 1.95
CA ARG A 88 6.40 -7.44 3.33
C ARG A 88 6.57 -6.14 4.13
N ILE A 89 7.31 -5.17 3.61
CA ILE A 89 7.65 -3.92 4.31
C ILE A 89 6.37 -3.16 4.68
N GLN A 90 5.38 -3.08 3.77
CA GLN A 90 4.09 -2.44 4.03
C GLN A 90 3.27 -3.20 5.07
N HIS A 91 3.28 -4.54 5.03
CA HIS A 91 2.59 -5.38 6.00
C HIS A 91 3.18 -5.20 7.41
N ASP A 92 4.50 -5.12 7.53
CA ASP A 92 5.16 -4.85 8.82
C ASP A 92 4.89 -3.41 9.30
N ALA A 93 4.94 -2.43 8.39
CA ALA A 93 4.69 -1.02 8.71
C ALA A 93 3.24 -0.72 9.10
N ALA A 94 2.27 -1.56 8.71
CA ALA A 94 0.84 -1.40 9.04
C ALA A 94 0.57 -1.37 10.56
N LEU A 95 1.50 -1.87 11.37
CA LEU A 95 1.43 -1.80 12.84
C LEU A 95 1.50 -0.37 13.39
N PHE A 96 2.12 0.55 12.63
CA PHE A 96 2.43 1.90 13.11
C PHE A 96 1.93 2.99 12.17
N LEU A 97 1.87 2.71 10.85
CA LEU A 97 1.60 3.71 9.84
C LEU A 97 0.25 3.45 9.16
N PRO A 98 -0.66 4.44 9.16
CA PRO A 98 -1.87 4.36 8.35
C PRO A 98 -1.54 4.49 6.85
N MET A 99 -2.51 4.12 6.03
CA MET A 99 -2.45 4.14 4.58
C MET A 99 -2.00 5.51 4.05
N VAL A 100 -2.63 6.58 4.56
CA VAL A 100 -2.52 7.95 4.04
C VAL A 100 -1.14 8.59 4.17
N VAL A 101 -0.38 8.22 5.20
CA VAL A 101 0.97 8.78 5.42
C VAL A 101 2.05 7.95 4.73
N THR A 102 1.72 6.78 4.21
CA THR A 102 2.71 5.80 3.74
C THR A 102 2.82 5.86 2.22
N GLY A 103 3.90 6.44 1.69
CA GLY A 103 4.16 6.46 0.24
C GLY A 103 4.38 5.06 -0.34
N SER A 104 3.75 4.76 -1.46
CA SER A 104 3.99 3.53 -2.23
C SER A 104 3.80 3.73 -3.73
N HIS A 105 4.87 3.51 -4.51
CA HIS A 105 4.82 3.75 -5.95
C HIS A 105 5.02 2.47 -6.74
N VAL A 106 4.31 2.37 -7.87
CA VAL A 106 4.64 1.42 -8.93
C VAL A 106 5.99 1.81 -9.51
N GLY A 107 7.01 0.99 -9.26
CA GLY A 107 8.38 1.18 -9.76
C GLY A 107 8.58 0.70 -11.20
N PRO A 108 9.82 0.81 -11.72
CA PRO A 108 10.18 0.39 -13.08
C PRO A 108 9.99 -1.12 -13.30
N ARG A 109 10.02 -1.57 -14.57
CA ARG A 109 9.87 -2.98 -14.94
C ARG A 109 10.94 -3.87 -14.30
N VAL A 110 12.20 -3.44 -14.39
CA VAL A 110 13.32 -4.04 -13.67
C VAL A 110 13.59 -3.18 -12.45
N CYS A 111 13.42 -3.73 -11.25
CA CYS A 111 13.63 -2.97 -10.02
C CYS A 111 15.11 -2.60 -9.85
N HIS A 112 15.39 -1.33 -9.55
CA HIS A 112 16.74 -0.80 -9.45
C HIS A 112 17.50 -1.23 -8.18
N THR A 113 16.79 -1.67 -7.14
CA THR A 113 17.39 -2.17 -5.88
C THR A 113 17.58 -3.68 -5.87
N SER A 114 16.67 -4.44 -6.50
CA SER A 114 16.66 -5.91 -6.43
C SER A 114 17.04 -6.61 -7.75
N GLY A 115 16.96 -5.91 -8.88
CA GLY A 115 17.13 -6.49 -10.21
C GLY A 115 15.97 -7.39 -10.68
N ARG A 116 14.92 -7.60 -9.87
CA ARG A 116 13.77 -8.43 -10.25
C ARG A 116 12.90 -7.75 -11.30
N THR A 117 12.26 -8.57 -12.12
CA THR A 117 11.17 -8.16 -13.00
C THR A 117 9.88 -8.81 -12.51
N LEU A 118 8.92 -7.99 -12.09
CA LEU A 118 7.63 -8.47 -11.58
C LEU A 118 6.49 -7.98 -12.47
N ASN A 119 5.45 -8.79 -12.62
CA ASN A 119 4.27 -8.45 -13.42
C ASN A 119 3.64 -7.13 -12.93
N ILE A 120 3.21 -6.28 -13.87
CA ILE A 120 2.59 -4.99 -13.55
C ILE A 120 1.36 -5.13 -12.65
N ARG A 121 0.58 -6.21 -12.80
CA ARG A 121 -0.63 -6.47 -12.00
C ARG A 121 -0.27 -6.57 -10.52
N PHE A 122 0.79 -7.30 -10.20
CA PHE A 122 1.29 -7.43 -8.83
C PHE A 122 1.86 -6.11 -8.31
N ARG A 123 2.71 -5.43 -9.11
CA ARG A 123 3.29 -4.13 -8.74
C ARG A 123 2.22 -3.07 -8.45
N ALA A 124 1.20 -2.99 -9.30
CA ALA A 124 0.10 -2.03 -9.19
C ALA A 124 -0.72 -2.27 -7.92
N TRP A 125 -1.12 -3.50 -7.67
CA TRP A 125 -1.94 -3.81 -6.50
C TRP A 125 -1.17 -3.68 -5.18
N VAL A 126 0.12 -4.01 -5.14
CA VAL A 126 0.96 -3.75 -3.95
C VAL A 126 1.08 -2.25 -3.68
N ALA A 127 1.21 -1.42 -4.72
CA ALA A 127 1.23 0.04 -4.55
C ALA A 127 -0.11 0.60 -4.04
N ALA A 128 -1.22 0.05 -4.55
CA ALA A 128 -2.58 0.46 -4.18
C ALA A 128 -2.97 0.18 -2.72
N GLN A 129 -2.18 -0.60 -1.98
CA GLN A 129 -2.40 -0.83 -0.55
C GLN A 129 -2.17 0.43 0.31
N ARG A 130 -1.44 1.41 -0.20
CA ARG A 130 -1.00 2.61 0.53
C ARG A 130 -1.25 3.88 -0.31
N HIS A 131 -0.57 4.98 0.00
CA HIS A 131 -0.65 6.21 -0.77
C HIS A 131 0.03 6.01 -2.14
N MET A 132 -0.78 5.61 -3.13
CA MET A 132 -0.33 5.15 -4.44
C MET A 132 0.28 6.29 -5.29
N GLY A 133 1.33 5.95 -6.04
CA GLY A 133 1.93 6.80 -7.06
C GLY A 133 2.73 6.00 -8.10
N PHE A 134 3.50 6.69 -8.94
CA PHE A 134 4.30 6.09 -10.00
C PHE A 134 5.73 6.61 -9.95
N GLU A 135 6.68 5.70 -10.07
CA GLU A 135 8.11 6.00 -10.10
C GLU A 135 8.77 5.16 -11.20
N MET A 136 8.29 5.36 -12.42
CA MET A 136 8.71 4.65 -13.62
C MET A 136 8.56 5.55 -14.85
N ASP A 137 9.18 5.18 -15.96
CA ASP A 137 8.94 5.83 -17.25
C ASP A 137 7.67 5.27 -17.90
N PRO A 138 6.57 6.04 -18.02
CA PRO A 138 5.34 5.56 -18.60
C PRO A 138 5.45 5.27 -20.11
N ARG A 139 6.50 5.77 -20.80
CA ARG A 139 6.73 5.53 -22.23
C ARG A 139 7.13 4.09 -22.53
N GLU A 140 7.56 3.34 -21.51
CA GLU A 140 7.95 1.95 -21.65
C GLU A 140 6.79 0.98 -21.50
N LEU A 141 5.60 1.45 -21.10
CA LEU A 141 4.44 0.61 -20.87
C LEU A 141 3.95 -0.01 -22.17
N THR A 142 3.61 -1.30 -22.12
CA THR A 142 2.78 -1.91 -23.17
C THR A 142 1.32 -1.45 -23.01
N ASP A 143 0.50 -1.68 -24.05
CA ASP A 143 -0.93 -1.37 -23.98
C ASP A 143 -1.65 -2.11 -22.84
N ASP A 144 -1.29 -3.39 -22.60
CA ASP A 144 -1.80 -4.19 -21.48
C ASP A 144 -1.38 -3.58 -20.14
N GLU A 145 -0.10 -3.20 -19.98
CA GLU A 145 0.36 -2.62 -18.72
C GLU A 145 -0.30 -1.26 -18.45
N ALA A 146 -0.50 -0.45 -19.49
CA ALA A 146 -1.22 0.82 -19.38
C ALA A 146 -2.70 0.63 -19.01
N GLU A 147 -3.38 -0.39 -19.54
CA GLU A 147 -4.75 -0.74 -19.14
C GLU A 147 -4.81 -1.15 -17.67
N VAL A 148 -3.94 -2.06 -17.23
CA VAL A 148 -3.88 -2.49 -15.83
C VAL A 148 -3.67 -1.29 -14.90
N LEU A 149 -2.76 -0.38 -15.24
CA LEU A 149 -2.53 0.82 -14.43
C LEU A 149 -3.75 1.75 -14.42
N ARG A 150 -4.47 1.91 -15.54
CA ARG A 150 -5.72 2.70 -15.58
C ARG A 150 -6.78 2.09 -14.68
N GLN A 151 -6.98 0.77 -14.74
CA GLN A 151 -7.95 0.06 -13.91
C GLN A 151 -7.62 0.19 -12.41
N VAL A 152 -6.38 -0.14 -12.00
CA VAL A 152 -5.97 -0.09 -10.59
C VAL A 152 -5.99 1.35 -10.06
N THR A 153 -5.56 2.33 -10.86
CA THR A 153 -5.65 3.75 -10.48
C THR A 153 -7.11 4.20 -10.34
N GLY A 154 -7.99 3.76 -11.23
CA GLY A 154 -9.43 4.04 -11.16
C GLY A 154 -10.03 3.47 -9.87
N TRP A 155 -9.72 2.21 -9.56
CA TRP A 155 -10.10 1.57 -8.32
C TRP A 155 -9.57 2.31 -7.09
N TRP A 156 -8.28 2.68 -7.08
CA TRP A 156 -7.68 3.39 -5.95
C TRP A 156 -8.33 4.75 -5.75
N LYS A 157 -8.58 5.52 -6.82
CA LYS A 157 -9.29 6.81 -6.74
C LYS A 157 -10.71 6.68 -6.21
N ALA A 158 -11.44 5.63 -6.59
CA ALA A 158 -12.78 5.37 -6.10
C ALA A 158 -12.82 5.00 -4.60
N ASN A 159 -11.73 4.43 -4.07
CA ASN A 159 -11.68 3.89 -2.71
C ASN A 159 -10.86 4.74 -1.72
N ARG A 160 -9.91 5.56 -2.17
CA ARG A 160 -8.94 6.28 -1.29
C ARG A 160 -9.57 7.10 -0.17
N HIS A 161 -10.77 7.64 -0.37
CA HIS A 161 -11.42 8.51 0.62
C HIS A 161 -11.86 7.74 1.86
N TRP A 162 -12.44 6.56 1.71
CA TRP A 162 -12.83 5.75 2.86
C TRP A 162 -11.65 4.92 3.39
N LEU A 163 -10.72 4.53 2.51
CA LEU A 163 -9.46 3.90 2.93
C LEU A 163 -8.59 4.85 3.77
N ALA A 164 -8.83 6.16 3.68
CA ALA A 164 -8.07 7.15 4.42
C ALA A 164 -8.22 7.02 5.95
N THR A 165 -9.38 6.56 6.40
CA THR A 165 -9.73 6.37 7.82
C THR A 165 -9.87 4.90 8.19
N ALA A 166 -9.66 3.98 7.23
CA ALA A 166 -9.82 2.55 7.45
C ALA A 166 -8.75 1.96 8.37
N ASP A 167 -9.16 1.02 9.21
CA ASP A 167 -8.23 0.20 9.99
C ASP A 167 -7.52 -0.79 9.06
N ILE A 168 -6.18 -0.82 9.08
CA ILE A 168 -5.39 -1.84 8.38
C ILE A 168 -5.16 -3.01 9.34
N LEU A 169 -5.82 -4.13 9.07
CA LEU A 169 -5.83 -5.33 9.89
C LEU A 169 -5.01 -6.41 9.18
N ARG A 170 -3.84 -6.74 9.73
CA ARG A 170 -3.03 -7.87 9.23
C ARG A 170 -3.81 -9.17 9.43
N LEU A 171 -3.81 -10.03 8.42
CA LEU A 171 -4.48 -11.32 8.47
C LEU A 171 -3.45 -12.45 8.57
N ASP A 172 -3.65 -13.33 9.53
CA ASP A 172 -2.87 -14.56 9.62
C ASP A 172 -3.30 -15.52 8.52
N SER A 173 -2.35 -15.89 7.65
CA SER A 173 -2.56 -16.91 6.63
C SER A 173 -2.08 -18.27 7.13
N PRO A 174 -2.87 -19.34 6.93
CA PRO A 174 -2.39 -20.72 7.18
C PRO A 174 -1.37 -21.20 6.14
N ASP A 175 -1.13 -20.43 5.09
CA ASP A 175 -0.07 -20.61 4.10
C ASP A 175 1.00 -19.51 4.28
N PRO A 176 2.23 -19.86 4.70
CA PRO A 176 3.30 -18.87 4.92
C PRO A 176 3.75 -18.17 3.64
N ALA A 177 3.37 -18.67 2.46
CA ALA A 177 3.62 -17.98 1.20
C ALA A 177 2.68 -16.80 0.94
N VAL A 178 1.63 -16.62 1.75
CA VAL A 178 0.63 -15.55 1.58
C VAL A 178 0.77 -14.50 2.67
N ILE A 179 0.95 -13.25 2.26
CA ILE A 179 0.90 -12.06 3.12
C ILE A 179 -0.41 -11.36 2.82
N ALA A 180 -1.25 -11.19 3.84
CA ALA A 180 -2.58 -10.63 3.65
C ALA A 180 -2.92 -9.54 4.68
N GLU A 181 -3.73 -8.58 4.24
CA GLU A 181 -4.32 -7.56 5.10
C GLU A 181 -5.76 -7.26 4.67
N GLN A 182 -6.57 -6.81 5.63
CA GLN A 182 -7.91 -6.29 5.45
C GLN A 182 -7.90 -4.81 5.82
N GLN A 183 -8.39 -3.92 4.95
CA GLN A 183 -8.68 -2.54 5.30
C GLN A 183 -10.18 -2.39 5.52
N LEU A 184 -10.59 -2.11 6.76
CA LEU A 184 -11.98 -2.07 7.21
C LEU A 184 -12.43 -0.63 7.40
N ALA A 185 -13.55 -0.24 6.78
CA ALA A 185 -14.15 1.08 6.99
C ALA A 185 -14.49 1.30 8.47
N ASP A 186 -14.40 2.56 8.92
CA ASP A 186 -14.68 2.97 10.31
C ASP A 186 -16.10 2.61 10.77
N ASP A 187 -17.08 2.68 9.88
CA ASP A 187 -18.47 2.31 10.09
C ASP A 187 -18.74 0.79 9.96
N GLY A 188 -17.73 0.00 9.59
CA GLY A 188 -17.83 -1.45 9.37
C GLY A 188 -18.70 -1.86 8.18
N SER A 189 -19.12 -0.92 7.33
CA SER A 189 -20.03 -1.15 6.19
C SER A 189 -19.36 -1.88 5.02
N LYS A 190 -18.04 -1.76 4.89
CA LYS A 190 -17.28 -2.39 3.82
C LYS A 190 -15.82 -2.60 4.19
N PHE A 191 -15.17 -3.47 3.45
CA PHE A 191 -13.75 -3.73 3.55
C PHE A 191 -13.14 -4.10 2.20
N VAL A 192 -11.81 -3.99 2.11
CA VAL A 192 -11.00 -4.61 1.06
C VAL A 192 -9.98 -5.56 1.69
N VAL A 193 -9.76 -6.71 1.10
CA VAL A 193 -8.66 -7.62 1.45
C VAL A 193 -7.66 -7.65 0.31
N PHE A 194 -6.40 -7.47 0.63
CA PHE A 194 -5.26 -7.72 -0.24
C PHE A 194 -4.58 -9.00 0.21
N ALA A 195 -4.54 -10.02 -0.64
CA ALA A 195 -3.87 -11.29 -0.36
C ALA A 195 -2.78 -11.55 -1.41
N GLY A 196 -1.55 -11.20 -1.05
CA GLY A 196 -0.36 -11.31 -1.90
C GLY A 196 0.34 -12.64 -1.70
N LYS A 197 0.56 -13.40 -2.77
CA LYS A 197 1.28 -14.67 -2.73
C LYS A 197 2.76 -14.43 -3.02
N ALA A 198 3.55 -14.26 -1.96
CA ALA A 198 4.97 -13.92 -2.04
C ALA A 198 5.87 -15.08 -2.52
N ALA A 199 5.42 -16.32 -2.40
CA ALA A 199 6.20 -17.50 -2.77
C ALA A 199 5.32 -18.66 -3.26
N THR A 200 5.94 -19.77 -3.65
CA THR A 200 5.21 -21.00 -3.96
C THR A 200 4.67 -21.64 -2.68
N SER A 201 3.35 -21.81 -2.61
CA SER A 201 2.69 -22.58 -1.56
C SER A 201 3.18 -24.02 -1.53
N SER A 202 3.33 -24.60 -0.33
CA SER A 202 3.66 -26.02 -0.17
C SER A 202 2.51 -26.95 -0.59
N GLN A 203 1.27 -26.44 -0.56
CA GLN A 203 0.08 -27.15 -1.00
C GLN A 203 -0.51 -26.51 -2.25
N ILE A 204 -1.01 -27.37 -3.15
CA ILE A 204 -1.60 -26.91 -4.41
C ILE A 204 -2.99 -26.30 -4.24
N ALA A 205 -3.76 -26.78 -3.27
CA ALA A 205 -5.09 -26.29 -2.99
C ALA A 205 -5.00 -25.11 -2.01
N PRO A 206 -5.56 -23.93 -2.36
CA PRO A 206 -5.59 -22.79 -1.44
C PRO A 206 -6.34 -23.15 -0.15
N ARG A 207 -5.75 -22.79 0.99
CA ARG A 207 -6.40 -22.88 2.29
C ARG A 207 -7.25 -21.62 2.52
N PRO A 208 -8.37 -21.71 3.27
CA PRO A 208 -9.19 -20.53 3.53
C PRO A 208 -8.43 -19.44 4.28
N LEU A 209 -8.56 -18.19 3.81
CA LEU A 209 -8.06 -16.99 4.48
C LEU A 209 -9.14 -16.44 5.40
N ARG A 210 -8.88 -16.41 6.71
CA ARG A 210 -9.83 -15.88 7.70
C ARG A 210 -9.73 -14.36 7.77
N LEU A 211 -10.87 -13.71 7.84
CA LEU A 211 -10.99 -12.27 8.05
C LEU A 211 -11.15 -11.97 9.54
N THR A 212 -11.14 -10.69 9.90
CA THR A 212 -11.23 -10.27 11.31
C THR A 212 -12.06 -9.00 11.46
N ARG A 213 -12.60 -8.78 12.67
CA ARG A 213 -13.34 -7.57 13.08
C ARG A 213 -14.57 -7.19 12.23
N VAL A 214 -15.07 -8.08 11.36
CA VAL A 214 -16.37 -7.92 10.70
C VAL A 214 -17.51 -8.31 11.67
N SER A 215 -18.72 -7.78 11.46
CA SER A 215 -19.86 -8.06 12.35
C SER A 215 -20.34 -9.52 12.17
N PRO A 216 -20.29 -10.38 13.20
CA PRO A 216 -20.54 -11.82 13.05
C PRO A 216 -21.98 -12.16 12.62
N ASP A 217 -22.93 -11.35 13.05
CA ASP A 217 -24.38 -11.50 12.85
C ASP A 217 -24.89 -10.88 11.54
N ARG A 218 -24.02 -10.21 10.78
CA ARG A 218 -24.38 -9.54 9.54
C ARG A 218 -23.92 -10.30 8.31
N PHE A 219 -24.58 -10.07 7.19
CA PHE A 219 -24.22 -10.64 5.89
C PHE A 219 -23.45 -9.64 5.06
N TYR A 220 -22.48 -10.16 4.32
CA TYR A 220 -21.66 -9.40 3.40
C TYR A 220 -21.77 -10.00 2.00
N GLU A 221 -21.88 -9.15 0.99
CA GLU A 221 -21.62 -9.51 -0.40
C GLU A 221 -20.14 -9.36 -0.67
N ILE A 222 -19.52 -10.45 -1.12
CA ILE A 222 -18.08 -10.57 -1.33
C ILE A 222 -17.81 -10.69 -2.83
N GLU A 223 -16.89 -9.88 -3.33
CA GLU A 223 -16.49 -9.85 -4.74
C GLU A 223 -14.97 -9.92 -4.90
N LEU A 224 -14.52 -10.67 -5.90
CA LEU A 224 -13.13 -10.62 -6.36
C LEU A 224 -12.98 -9.50 -7.40
N VAL A 225 -12.25 -8.45 -7.05
CA VAL A 225 -12.09 -7.24 -7.87
C VAL A 225 -11.35 -7.56 -9.17
N ASN A 226 -10.22 -8.26 -9.07
CA ASN A 226 -9.40 -8.62 -10.21
C ASN A 226 -9.71 -10.04 -10.72
N ARG A 227 -11.00 -10.37 -10.86
CA ARG A 227 -11.46 -11.70 -11.32
C ARG A 227 -10.93 -12.05 -12.72
N GLU A 228 -10.63 -11.07 -13.55
CA GLU A 228 -10.05 -11.29 -14.87
C GLU A 228 -8.64 -11.91 -14.84
N ASP A 229 -7.91 -11.77 -13.74
CA ASP A 229 -6.59 -12.36 -13.54
C ASP A 229 -6.66 -13.85 -13.12
N VAL A 230 -7.86 -14.41 -12.94
CA VAL A 230 -8.06 -15.80 -12.51
C VAL A 230 -7.52 -16.79 -13.53
N GLU A 231 -6.67 -17.70 -13.05
CA GLU A 231 -6.09 -18.76 -13.85
C GLU A 231 -7.14 -19.80 -14.31
N ARG A 232 -6.99 -20.22 -15.57
CA ARG A 232 -7.88 -21.21 -16.21
C ARG A 232 -7.60 -22.64 -15.78
N LEU A 233 -6.49 -22.87 -15.06
CA LEU A 233 -6.17 -24.19 -14.53
C LEU A 233 -7.28 -24.69 -13.59
N SER A 234 -7.62 -25.98 -13.73
CA SER A 234 -8.63 -26.65 -12.90
C SER A 234 -8.03 -27.01 -11.54
N ARG A 235 -7.83 -26.01 -10.68
CA ARG A 235 -7.31 -26.14 -9.32
C ARG A 235 -8.34 -25.64 -8.33
N GLY A 236 -9.31 -26.51 -8.05
CA GLY A 236 -10.47 -26.19 -7.22
C GLY A 236 -11.51 -25.32 -7.92
N THR A 237 -12.69 -25.26 -7.31
CA THR A 237 -13.85 -24.50 -7.80
C THR A 237 -14.39 -23.58 -6.70
N PRO A 238 -13.57 -22.70 -6.10
CA PRO A 238 -14.07 -21.79 -5.08
C PRO A 238 -15.16 -20.90 -5.70
N ALA A 239 -16.25 -20.68 -4.98
CA ALA A 239 -17.40 -19.94 -5.49
C ALA A 239 -17.03 -18.53 -5.99
N LEU A 240 -16.07 -17.87 -5.32
CA LEU A 240 -15.55 -16.55 -5.67
C LEU A 240 -14.89 -16.49 -7.06
N LYS A 241 -14.49 -17.65 -7.61
CA LYS A 241 -13.98 -17.78 -8.99
C LYS A 241 -15.05 -17.43 -10.03
N TYR A 242 -16.32 -17.68 -9.73
CA TYR A 242 -17.41 -17.63 -10.70
C TYR A 242 -18.38 -16.46 -10.49
N GLY A 243 -18.37 -15.81 -9.33
CA GLY A 243 -19.26 -14.70 -9.04
C GLY A 243 -19.04 -14.12 -7.65
N SER A 244 -19.93 -13.22 -7.26
CA SER A 244 -20.01 -12.78 -5.86
C SER A 244 -20.63 -13.89 -4.99
N ILE A 245 -20.33 -13.84 -3.70
CA ILE A 245 -20.96 -14.73 -2.71
C ILE A 245 -21.55 -13.90 -1.58
N ARG A 246 -22.56 -14.46 -0.91
CA ARG A 246 -23.17 -13.85 0.28
C ARG A 246 -22.93 -14.75 1.47
N VAL A 247 -22.20 -14.24 2.46
CA VAL A 247 -21.79 -14.99 3.63
C VAL A 247 -21.88 -14.12 4.87
N SER A 248 -22.10 -14.74 6.03
CA SER A 248 -22.11 -14.01 7.30
C SER A 248 -20.70 -13.62 7.74
N GLY A 249 -20.57 -12.57 8.55
CA GLY A 249 -19.31 -12.24 9.20
C GLY A 249 -18.77 -13.40 10.05
N ALA A 250 -19.65 -14.17 10.69
CA ALA A 250 -19.26 -15.38 11.42
C ALA A 250 -18.58 -16.41 10.51
N TYR A 251 -19.07 -16.62 9.29
CA TYR A 251 -18.41 -17.49 8.31
C TYR A 251 -17.04 -16.94 7.90
N LEU A 252 -16.94 -15.64 7.61
CA LEU A 252 -15.68 -14.99 7.22
C LEU A 252 -14.59 -15.12 8.29
N MET A 253 -14.95 -15.06 9.57
CA MET A 253 -13.98 -15.13 10.68
C MET A 253 -13.63 -16.56 11.10
N THR A 254 -14.57 -17.51 10.98
CA THR A 254 -14.34 -18.89 11.46
C THR A 254 -13.89 -19.87 10.36
N HIS A 255 -14.50 -19.76 9.17
CA HIS A 255 -14.20 -20.63 8.03
C HIS A 255 -13.26 -19.94 7.05
N GLY A 256 -13.47 -18.66 6.77
CA GLY A 256 -12.65 -17.88 5.85
C GLY A 256 -13.00 -18.08 4.38
N LEU A 257 -12.31 -17.34 3.52
CA LEU A 257 -12.49 -17.36 2.07
C LEU A 257 -11.46 -18.26 1.41
N THR A 258 -11.91 -19.26 0.65
CA THR A 258 -11.03 -19.99 -0.28
C THR A 258 -10.87 -19.16 -1.55
N LEU A 259 -9.67 -18.59 -1.74
CA LEU A 259 -9.36 -17.79 -2.92
C LEU A 259 -9.05 -18.70 -4.13
N PRO A 260 -9.22 -18.22 -5.38
CA PRO A 260 -8.74 -18.93 -6.55
C PRO A 260 -7.24 -19.24 -6.45
N TRP A 261 -6.83 -20.38 -6.99
CA TRP A 261 -5.41 -20.70 -7.07
C TRP A 261 -4.68 -19.68 -7.96
N SER A 262 -3.47 -19.30 -7.56
CA SER A 262 -2.58 -18.41 -8.32
C SER A 262 -1.11 -18.86 -8.26
N TYR A 263 -0.33 -18.37 -9.23
CA TYR A 263 1.13 -18.44 -9.21
C TYR A 263 1.73 -17.57 -8.08
N PRO A 264 2.99 -17.81 -7.68
CA PRO A 264 3.74 -16.83 -6.88
C PRO A 264 3.75 -15.45 -7.53
N GLU A 265 4.04 -14.41 -6.75
CA GLU A 265 4.19 -13.03 -7.21
C GLU A 265 2.89 -12.49 -7.83
N SER A 266 1.76 -12.85 -7.20
CA SER A 266 0.40 -12.44 -7.58
C SER A 266 -0.36 -11.86 -6.39
N MET A 267 -1.44 -11.14 -6.66
CA MET A 267 -2.31 -10.52 -5.65
C MET A 267 -3.76 -10.82 -5.96
N TRP A 268 -4.53 -11.23 -4.96
CA TRP A 268 -5.99 -11.17 -5.00
C TRP A 268 -6.49 -9.97 -4.21
N VAL A 269 -7.44 -9.25 -4.81
CA VAL A 269 -8.11 -8.11 -4.18
C VAL A 269 -9.59 -8.43 -4.05
N ILE A 270 -10.08 -8.46 -2.82
CA ILE A 270 -11.45 -8.86 -2.49
C ILE A 270 -12.16 -7.69 -1.82
N GLU A 271 -13.33 -7.31 -2.32
CA GLU A 271 -14.21 -6.35 -1.65
C GLU A 271 -15.32 -7.08 -0.90
N GLY A 272 -15.67 -6.59 0.28
CA GLY A 272 -16.84 -6.99 1.02
C GLY A 272 -17.72 -5.79 1.35
N ARG A 273 -19.03 -5.91 1.13
CA ARG A 273 -20.01 -4.87 1.46
C ARG A 273 -21.13 -5.45 2.30
N LEU A 274 -21.48 -4.76 3.36
CA LEU A 274 -22.59 -5.10 4.25
C LEU A 274 -23.91 -5.05 3.47
N LEU A 275 -24.76 -6.06 3.68
CA LEU A 275 -26.11 -6.16 3.14
C LEU A 275 -27.17 -5.59 4.09
#